data_AF-A0A0V0J1A0-F1
#
_entry.id   AF-A0A0V0J1A0-F1
#
_cell.length_a   1.000
_cell.length_b   1.000
_cell.length_c   1.000
_cell.angle_alpha   90.00
_cell.angle_beta   90.00
_cell.angle_gamma   90.00
#
_symmetry.space_group_name_H-M   'P 1'
#
loop_
_entity.id
_entity.type
_entity.pdbx_description
1 polymer ?
#
loop_
_entity_poly.entity_id
_entity_poly.type
_entity_poly.pdbx_seq_one_letter_code
_entity_poly.pdbx_strand_id
1 'polypeptide(L)'
;MHWSTPTRPTPLFTYQHPPDQPVDIWSTSINELRKDLDSLRKRVDYIAEQMLRNMEQQSDLLNEILEEVRAMAVPTTASQSICRLPLCTEEAYNDFIGGLSRTPDYANEAIERLSVVGGRNEREFVRNLLTC
;
A
#
# COMPACT_ATOMS: atom_id res chain seq x y z
N MET A 1 62.01 40.07 -73.78
CA MET A 1 62.25 39.96 -72.33
C MET A 1 60.89 39.85 -71.65
N HIS A 2 60.46 38.64 -71.31
CA HIS A 2 59.17 38.37 -70.68
C HIS A 2 59.43 37.98 -69.23
N TRP A 3 58.93 38.76 -68.27
CA TRP A 3 59.00 38.45 -66.85
C TRP A 3 57.76 37.61 -66.49
N SER A 4 57.97 36.45 -65.88
CA SER A 4 56.90 35.64 -65.31
C SER A 4 56.91 35.81 -63.80
N THR A 5 55.82 36.34 -63.24
CA THR A 5 55.61 36.44 -61.80
C THR A 5 55.31 35.05 -61.22
N PRO A 6 55.90 34.64 -60.08
CA PRO A 6 55.56 33.37 -59.45
C PRO A 6 54.22 33.50 -58.72
N THR A 7 53.18 32.83 -59.20
CA THR A 7 51.91 32.68 -58.46
C THR A 7 52.11 31.70 -57.32
N ARG A 8 52.08 32.19 -56.09
CA ARG A 8 52.10 31.38 -54.87
C ARG A 8 50.86 30.45 -54.85
N PRO A 9 50.98 29.14 -54.54
CA PRO A 9 49.80 28.29 -54.42
C PRO A 9 49.01 28.69 -53.18
N THR A 10 47.74 29.05 -53.36
CA THR A 10 46.78 29.20 -52.28
C THR A 10 46.52 27.82 -51.67
N PRO A 11 46.63 27.62 -50.35
CA PRO A 11 46.24 26.34 -49.75
C PRO A 11 44.72 26.18 -49.91
N LEU A 12 44.31 25.09 -50.56
CA LEU A 12 42.93 24.63 -50.56
C LEU A 12 42.54 24.32 -49.11
N PHE A 13 41.79 25.21 -48.47
CA PHE A 13 41.02 24.86 -47.29
C PHE A 13 39.89 23.94 -47.73
N THR A 14 40.14 22.64 -47.69
CA THR A 14 39.08 21.64 -47.67
C THR A 14 38.34 21.80 -46.35
N TYR A 15 37.19 22.48 -46.38
CA TYR A 15 36.23 22.41 -45.28
C TYR A 15 35.80 20.94 -45.14
N GLN A 16 36.32 20.25 -44.13
CA GLN A 16 35.70 19.02 -43.65
C GLN A 16 34.36 19.43 -43.02
N HIS A 17 33.27 19.04 -43.68
CA HIS A 17 31.94 19.10 -43.10
C HIS A 17 31.96 18.28 -41.79
N PRO A 18 31.46 18.81 -40.66
CA PRO A 18 31.32 18.01 -39.44
C PRO A 18 30.41 16.81 -39.74
N PRO A 19 30.69 15.62 -39.18
CA PRO A 19 29.82 14.46 -39.37
C PRO A 19 28.43 14.76 -38.77
N ASP A 20 27.37 14.27 -39.41
CA ASP A 20 25.95 14.43 -39.05
C ASP A 20 25.53 13.74 -37.73
N GLN A 21 26.35 13.86 -36.67
CA GLN A 21 26.18 13.20 -35.37
C GLN A 21 24.98 13.62 -34.50
N PRO A 22 24.40 14.85 -34.56
CA PRO A 22 23.39 15.25 -33.57
C PRO A 22 22.04 14.54 -33.75
N VAL A 23 21.71 14.08 -34.96
CA VAL A 23 20.45 13.39 -35.27
C VAL A 23 20.40 11.97 -34.67
N ASP A 24 21.52 11.25 -34.66
CA ASP A 24 21.60 9.89 -34.14
C ASP A 24 21.48 9.83 -32.61
N ILE A 25 22.07 10.81 -31.90
CA ILE A 25 22.01 10.90 -30.44
C ILE A 25 20.58 11.19 -29.98
N TRP A 26 19.91 12.11 -30.66
CA TRP A 26 18.52 12.47 -30.36
C TRP A 26 17.56 11.30 -30.62
N SER A 27 17.76 10.59 -31.74
CA SER A 27 16.98 9.39 -32.08
C SER A 27 17.16 8.28 -31.05
N THR A 28 18.39 8.07 -30.56
CA THR A 28 18.69 7.08 -29.50
C THR A 28 17.96 7.44 -28.20
N SER A 29 18.00 8.72 -27.82
CA SER A 29 17.37 9.21 -26.59
C SER A 29 15.84 9.07 -26.63
N ILE A 30 15.22 9.35 -27.78
CA ILE A 30 13.78 9.15 -27.99
C ILE A 30 13.40 7.67 -27.88
N ASN A 31 14.23 6.77 -28.43
CA ASN A 31 13.96 5.33 -28.38
C ASN A 31 14.05 4.77 -26.95
N GLU A 32 15.01 5.24 -26.15
CA GLU A 32 15.10 4.85 -24.73
C GLU A 32 13.89 5.37 -23.93
N LEU A 33 13.49 6.62 -24.12
CA LEU A 33 12.28 7.16 -23.47
C LEU A 33 11.01 6.37 -23.83
N ARG A 34 10.88 5.91 -25.08
CA ARG A 34 9.78 5.05 -25.49
C ARG A 34 9.79 3.71 -24.76
N LYS A 35 10.97 3.07 -24.64
CA LYS A 35 11.12 1.81 -23.90
C LYS A 35 10.78 1.99 -22.42
N ASP A 36 11.24 3.08 -21.80
CA ASP A 36 10.95 3.37 -20.40
C ASP A 36 9.46 3.60 -20.17
N LEU A 37 8.79 4.33 -21.06
CA LEU A 37 7.35 4.54 -21.00
C LEU A 37 6.58 3.22 -21.16
N ASP A 38 6.97 2.38 -22.10
CA ASP A 38 6.35 1.06 -22.30
C ASP A 38 6.57 0.14 -21.09
N SER A 39 7.75 0.19 -20.47
CA SER A 39 8.08 -0.55 -19.26
C SER A 39 7.25 -0.07 -18.07
N LEU A 40 7.13 1.25 -17.90
CA LEU A 40 6.32 1.86 -16.86
C LEU A 40 4.84 1.49 -17.02
N ARG A 41 4.31 1.57 -18.25
CA ARG A 41 2.95 1.18 -18.57
C ARG A 41 2.67 -0.26 -18.13
N LYS A 42 3.53 -1.21 -18.51
CA LYS A 42 3.39 -2.61 -18.11
C LYS A 42 3.39 -2.81 -16.60
N ARG A 43 4.21 -2.05 -15.86
CA ARG A 43 4.22 -2.09 -14.39
C ARG A 43 2.92 -1.55 -13.79
N VAL A 44 2.40 -0.45 -14.33
CA VAL A 44 1.12 0.13 -13.90
C VAL A 44 -0.02 -0.85 -14.16
N ASP A 45 -0.09 -1.44 -15.36
CA ASP A 45 -1.09 -2.43 -15.72
C ASP A 45 -1.04 -3.63 -14.76
N TYR A 46 0.16 -4.16 -14.49
CA TYR A 46 0.34 -5.25 -13.53
C TYR A 46 -0.14 -4.88 -12.11
N ILE A 47 0.22 -3.70 -11.60
CA ILE A 47 -0.21 -3.26 -10.27
C ILE A 47 -1.72 -3.11 -10.21
N ALA A 48 -2.34 -2.52 -11.24
CA ALA A 48 -3.79 -2.35 -11.31
C ALA A 48 -4.51 -3.70 -11.27
N GLU A 49 -4.01 -4.70 -12.00
CA GLU A 49 -4.56 -6.06 -11.95
C GLU A 49 -4.37 -6.73 -10.58
N GLN A 50 -3.22 -6.55 -9.93
CA GLN A 50 -3.01 -7.09 -8.57
C GLN A 50 -3.96 -6.45 -7.56
N MET A 51 -4.18 -5.13 -7.66
CA MET A 51 -5.12 -4.43 -6.78
C MET A 51 -6.55 -4.92 -6.98
N LEU A 52 -6.98 -5.12 -8.22
CA LEU A 52 -8.30 -5.68 -8.53
C LEU A 52 -8.47 -7.06 -7.90
N ARG A 53 -7.52 -7.98 -8.13
CA ARG A 53 -7.56 -9.33 -7.54
C ARG A 53 -7.58 -9.29 -6.01
N ASN A 54 -6.78 -8.42 -5.41
CA ASN A 54 -6.74 -8.29 -3.96
C ASN A 54 -8.07 -7.75 -3.40
N MET A 55 -8.71 -6.79 -4.08
CA MET A 55 -10.03 -6.29 -3.68
C MET A 55 -11.11 -7.37 -3.79
N GLU A 56 -11.10 -8.15 -4.87
CA GLU A 56 -12.02 -9.29 -5.04
C GLU A 56 -11.83 -10.32 -3.92
N GLN A 57 -10.59 -10.74 -3.65
CA GLN A 57 -10.28 -11.67 -2.56
C GLN A 57 -10.70 -11.15 -1.18
N GLN A 58 -10.48 -9.87 -0.90
CA GLN A 58 -10.92 -9.26 0.36
C GLN A 58 -12.44 -9.22 0.46
N SER A 59 -13.14 -8.91 -0.63
CA SER A 59 -14.60 -8.91 -0.68
C SER A 59 -15.17 -10.31 -0.44
N ASP A 60 -14.56 -11.33 -1.05
CA ASP A 60 -14.97 -12.72 -0.88
C ASP A 60 -14.77 -13.19 0.56
N LEU A 61 -13.61 -12.89 1.16
CA LEU A 61 -13.33 -13.23 2.55
C LEU A 61 -14.31 -12.53 3.52
N LEU A 62 -14.63 -11.26 3.28
CA LEU A 62 -15.62 -10.54 4.09
C LEU A 62 -17.01 -11.15 3.97
N ASN A 63 -17.41 -11.59 2.78
CA ASN A 63 -18.68 -12.30 2.59
C ASN A 63 -18.68 -13.65 3.31
N GLU A 64 -17.59 -14.41 3.27
CA GLU A 64 -17.46 -15.68 4.00
C GLU A 64 -17.62 -15.46 5.52
N ILE A 65 -16.95 -14.45 6.07
CA ILE A 65 -17.08 -14.06 7.49
C ILE A 65 -18.53 -13.66 7.81
N LEU A 66 -19.19 -12.90 6.94
CA LEU A 66 -20.58 -12.49 7.15
C LEU A 66 -21.55 -13.68 7.15
N GLU A 67 -21.36 -14.64 6.25
CA GLU A 67 -22.17 -15.85 6.23
C GLU A 67 -21.91 -16.74 7.45
N GLU A 68 -20.66 -16.85 7.91
CA GLU A 68 -20.33 -17.56 9.15
C GLU A 68 -20.98 -16.90 10.38
N VAL A 69 -20.91 -15.58 10.49
CA VAL A 69 -21.57 -14.81 11.55
C VAL A 69 -23.09 -15.01 11.51
N ARG A 70 -23.69 -15.02 10.31
CA ARG A 70 -25.13 -15.29 10.16
C ARG A 70 -25.48 -16.73 10.52
N ALA A 71 -24.65 -17.70 10.15
CA ALA A 71 -24.87 -19.11 10.48
C ALA A 71 -24.76 -19.37 11.99
N MET A 72 -23.89 -18.62 12.69
CA MET A 72 -23.79 -18.64 14.16
C MET A 72 -24.91 -17.86 14.86
N ALA A 73 -25.64 -17.00 14.14
CA ALA A 73 -26.79 -16.30 14.69
C ALA A 73 -27.96 -17.28 14.85
N VAL A 74 -28.18 -17.75 16.09
CA VAL A 74 -29.36 -18.51 16.50
C VAL A 74 -30.63 -17.73 16.09
N PRO A 75 -31.69 -18.37 15.56
CA PRO A 75 -32.91 -17.66 15.17
C PRO A 75 -33.55 -17.00 16.39
N THR A 76 -33.47 -15.67 16.46
CA THR A 76 -34.11 -14.87 17.50
C THR A 76 -35.60 -14.84 17.25
N THR A 77 -36.35 -15.82 17.75
CA THR A 77 -37.75 -15.57 18.08
C THR A 77 -37.75 -14.57 19.24
N ALA A 78 -38.11 -13.34 18.91
CA ALA A 78 -38.36 -12.21 19.80
C ALA A 78 -37.15 -11.55 20.48
N SER A 79 -37.23 -10.22 20.43
CA SER A 79 -36.44 -9.23 21.16
C SER A 79 -35.14 -8.80 20.48
N GLN A 80 -35.24 -7.64 19.83
CA GLN A 80 -34.29 -6.53 19.85
C GLN A 80 -32.82 -6.94 19.94
N SER A 81 -32.07 -6.63 18.88
CA SER A 81 -30.61 -6.57 18.89
C SER A 81 -30.12 -5.67 20.04
N ILE A 82 -29.97 -6.28 21.22
CA ILE A 82 -29.34 -5.69 22.40
C ILE A 82 -28.18 -6.62 22.72
N CYS A 83 -27.24 -6.73 21.79
CA CYS A 83 -25.86 -6.86 22.22
C CYS A 83 -25.53 -5.53 22.90
N ARG A 84 -25.93 -5.39 24.17
CA ARG A 84 -25.49 -4.32 25.06
C ARG A 84 -24.01 -4.57 25.29
N LEU A 85 -23.20 -4.20 24.30
CA LEU A 85 -21.76 -4.16 24.50
C LEU A 85 -21.52 -3.18 25.66
N PRO A 86 -20.64 -3.53 26.61
CA PRO A 86 -20.58 -2.86 27.92
C PRO A 86 -20.33 -1.34 27.90
N LEU A 87 -19.95 -0.78 26.74
CA LEU A 87 -19.58 0.64 26.57
C LEU A 87 -20.25 1.30 25.36
N CYS A 88 -21.39 0.80 24.89
CA CYS A 88 -22.07 1.38 23.72
C CYS A 88 -22.95 2.60 24.02
N THR A 89 -23.09 3.00 25.28
CA THR A 89 -23.77 4.24 25.64
C THR A 89 -22.78 5.21 26.27
N GLU A 90 -23.00 6.51 26.03
CA GLU A 90 -22.14 7.57 26.54
C GLU A 90 -22.08 7.55 28.07
N GLU A 91 -23.19 7.23 28.73
CA GLU A 91 -23.26 7.08 30.19
C GLU A 91 -22.38 5.93 30.68
N ALA A 92 -22.44 4.77 30.02
CA ALA A 92 -21.64 3.61 30.41
C ALA A 92 -20.13 3.86 30.19
N TYR A 93 -19.78 4.58 29.12
CA TYR A 93 -18.40 5.01 28.87
C TYR A 93 -17.91 5.98 29.95
N ASN A 94 -18.70 7.01 30.25
CA ASN A 94 -18.33 8.02 31.24
C ASN A 94 -18.25 7.46 32.66
N ASP A 95 -19.15 6.55 33.03
CA ASP A 95 -19.09 5.86 34.32
C ASP A 95 -17.83 5.00 34.45
N PHE A 96 -17.44 4.29 33.38
CA PHE A 96 -16.22 3.48 33.37
C PHE A 96 -14.96 4.35 33.50
N ILE A 97 -14.82 5.40 32.68
CA ILE A 97 -13.67 6.33 32.74
C ILE A 97 -13.64 7.09 34.07
N GLY A 98 -14.81 7.48 34.58
CA GLY A 98 -14.96 8.10 35.89
C GLY A 98 -14.51 7.18 37.02
N GLY A 99 -14.83 5.88 36.94
CA GLY A 99 -14.35 4.85 37.86
C GLY A 99 -12.83 4.71 37.85
N LEU A 100 -12.21 4.64 36.66
CA LEU A 100 -10.74 4.56 36.51
C LEU A 100 -10.01 5.75 37.16
N SER A 101 -10.63 6.94 37.12
CA SER A 101 -10.04 8.17 37.63
C SER A 101 -10.30 8.42 39.11
N ARG A 102 -11.35 7.80 39.68
CA ARG A 102 -11.77 8.03 41.07
C ARG A 102 -11.03 7.17 42.07
N THR A 103 -10.81 5.89 41.76
CA THR A 103 -10.24 4.94 42.72
C THR A 103 -9.15 4.09 42.07
N PRO A 104 -7.94 4.08 42.65
CA PRO A 104 -6.84 3.25 42.13
C PRO A 104 -7.18 1.75 42.21
N ASP A 105 -7.99 1.33 43.17
CA ASP A 105 -8.43 -0.07 43.30
C ASP A 105 -9.33 -0.50 42.13
N TYR A 106 -10.25 0.37 41.70
CA TYR A 106 -11.08 0.11 40.52
C TYR A 106 -10.22 0.07 39.25
N ALA A 107 -9.26 0.97 39.13
CA ALA A 107 -8.32 0.96 38.00
C ALA A 107 -7.47 -0.31 37.95
N ASN A 108 -6.93 -0.74 39.10
CA ASN A 108 -6.14 -1.97 39.19
C ASN A 108 -6.97 -3.21 38.86
N GLU A 109 -8.19 -3.31 39.40
CA GLU A 109 -9.11 -4.41 39.11
C GLU A 109 -9.54 -4.43 37.64
N ALA A 110 -9.82 -3.26 37.06
CA ALA A 110 -10.14 -3.13 35.64
C ALA A 110 -8.97 -3.57 34.76
N ILE A 111 -7.73 -3.18 35.09
CA ILE A 111 -6.51 -3.60 34.39
C ILE A 111 -6.31 -5.12 34.50
N GLU A 112 -6.46 -5.70 35.69
CA GLU A 112 -6.34 -7.14 35.91
C GLU A 112 -7.36 -7.90 35.07
N ARG A 113 -8.63 -7.52 35.14
CA ARG A 113 -9.69 -8.17 34.34
C ARG A 113 -9.46 -7.98 32.84
N LEU A 114 -9.12 -6.78 32.39
CA LEU A 114 -8.83 -6.50 30.98
C LEU A 114 -7.58 -7.22 30.48
N SER A 115 -6.62 -7.54 31.34
CA SER A 115 -5.44 -8.34 30.97
C SER A 115 -5.81 -9.79 30.64
N VAL A 116 -6.92 -10.29 31.19
CA VAL A 116 -7.41 -11.67 31.00
C VAL A 116 -8.31 -11.80 29.76
N VAL A 117 -9.07 -10.76 29.40
CA VAL A 117 -10.02 -10.84 28.27
C VAL A 117 -9.28 -10.81 26.92
N GLY A 118 -9.44 -11.90 26.14
CA GLY A 118 -8.81 -12.10 24.82
C GLY A 118 -7.86 -13.31 24.73
N GLY A 119 -7.80 -14.18 25.75
CA GLY A 119 -6.95 -15.38 25.72
C GLY A 119 -5.47 -15.11 26.03
N ARG A 120 -5.20 -14.05 26.80
CA ARG A 120 -3.86 -13.52 27.09
C ARG A 120 -3.19 -14.11 28.34
N ASN A 121 -3.68 -15.22 28.88
CA ASN A 121 -2.78 -16.03 29.71
C ASN A 121 -1.77 -16.72 28.78
N GLU A 122 -0.50 -16.79 29.18
CA GLU A 122 0.60 -17.31 28.34
C GLU A 122 0.26 -18.67 27.73
N ARG A 123 -0.40 -19.54 28.51
CA ARG A 123 -0.83 -20.87 28.08
C ARG A 123 -1.86 -20.82 26.93
N GLU A 124 -2.83 -19.94 27.00
CA GLU A 124 -3.86 -19.80 25.96
C GLU A 124 -3.34 -19.08 24.72
N PHE A 125 -2.44 -18.11 24.89
CA PHE A 125 -1.74 -17.47 23.79
C PHE A 125 -0.88 -18.49 23.01
N VAL A 126 -0.07 -19.28 23.72
CA VAL A 126 0.77 -20.34 23.12
C VAL A 126 -0.09 -21.40 22.47
N ARG A 127 -1.18 -21.84 23.11
CA ARG A 127 -2.12 -22.79 22.51
C ARG A 127 -2.65 -22.28 21.18
N ASN A 128 -3.18 -21.05 21.13
CA ASN A 128 -3.73 -20.48 19.91
C ASN A 128 -2.66 -20.32 18.82
N LEU A 129 -1.40 -20.00 19.16
CA LEU A 129 -0.30 -19.92 18.20
C LEU A 129 0.10 -21.28 17.62
N LEU A 130 -0.02 -22.36 18.40
CA LEU A 130 0.39 -23.71 18.00
C LEU A 130 -0.75 -24.54 17.37
N THR A 131 -2.00 -24.11 17.51
CA THR A 131 -3.17 -24.75 16.88
C THR A 131 -3.65 -24.05 15.61
N CYS A 132 -2.96 -22.99 15.17
CA CYS A 132 -3.11 -22.41 13.83
C CYS A 132 -2.18 -23.10 12.82
#